data_AF-C0N2E6-F1
#
_entry.id   AF-C0N2E6-F1
#
_cell.length_a   1.000
_cell.length_b   1.000
_cell.length_c   1.000
_cell.angle_alpha   90.00
_cell.angle_beta   90.00
_cell.angle_gamma   90.00
#
_symmetry.space_group_name_H-M   'P 1'
#
loop_
_entity.id
_entity.type
_entity.pdbx_description
1 polymer ?
#
loop_
_entity_poly.entity_id
_entity_poly.type
_entity_poly.pdbx_seq_one_letter_code
_entity_poly.pdbx_strand_id
1 'polypeptide(L)'
;MITLNTEKGLIRVDSWGDIQDLAGFEENLDPSDHKLKEILGNYTFTEKIRCGLSTCHSPHNKGYIVSTEDGYTTNIGQLCGASYFGVEFNTLSKRFDRFVTESENRATLREFDIDSVQQQVSELKAQEKGANWANSKLSPFKQNKFPTISKALSSMIKTRSNQLIITVKATVQEVEAIEAAQNVTLERPHYVERPVAEIAGLEALYDENDIRELVVIQLESNLNQLRDADINQLSYQDLEKWAKWVREVDSLVSKATQIILFARVFLTRENLKPLDRLGGSYDESSAFTSYIKQLK
;
A
#
# COMPACT_ATOMS: atom_id res chain seq x y z
N MET A 1 2.46 20.79 17.85
CA MET A 1 1.24 20.11 18.33
C MET A 1 1.57 19.41 19.64
N ILE A 2 0.74 19.64 20.65
CA ILE A 2 0.82 19.00 21.96
C ILE A 2 -0.43 18.14 22.13
N THR A 3 -0.26 16.94 22.65
CA THR A 3 -1.36 16.06 23.06
C THR A 3 -1.33 15.93 24.57
N LEU A 4 -2.41 16.35 25.24
CA LEU A 4 -2.58 16.24 26.69
C LEU A 4 -3.66 15.21 27.02
N ASN A 5 -3.43 14.38 28.02
CA ASN A 5 -4.43 13.53 28.63
C ASN A 5 -5.08 14.27 29.80
N THR A 6 -6.38 14.52 29.69
CA THR A 6 -7.19 15.20 30.70
C THR A 6 -8.29 14.27 31.21
N GLU A 7 -9.03 14.67 32.23
CA GLU A 7 -10.21 13.92 32.70
C GLU A 7 -11.26 13.70 31.59
N LYS A 8 -11.29 14.56 30.57
CA LYS A 8 -12.20 14.45 29.42
C LYS A 8 -11.62 13.61 28.26
N GLY A 9 -10.44 13.02 28.45
CA GLY A 9 -9.69 12.31 27.43
C GLY A 9 -8.57 13.15 26.80
N LEU A 10 -8.08 12.69 25.64
CA LEU A 10 -7.02 13.36 24.92
C LEU A 10 -7.52 14.65 24.27
N ILE A 11 -6.81 15.74 24.50
CA ILE A 11 -7.01 17.02 23.82
C ILE A 11 -5.75 17.42 23.07
N ARG A 12 -5.92 18.16 21.97
CA ARG A 12 -4.82 18.77 21.23
C ARG A 12 -4.78 20.27 21.55
N VAL A 13 -3.60 20.74 21.92
CA VAL A 13 -3.33 22.17 22.14
C VAL A 13 -2.11 22.60 21.30
N ASP A 14 -2.15 23.83 20.81
CA ASP A 14 -1.16 24.34 19.86
C ASP A 14 -0.24 25.40 20.47
N SER A 15 -0.62 25.99 21.62
CA SER A 15 0.16 27.01 22.30
C SER A 15 1.03 26.41 23.40
N TRP A 16 2.30 26.84 23.47
CA TRP A 16 3.14 26.54 24.63
C TRP A 16 2.66 27.27 25.90
N GLY A 17 1.99 28.41 25.75
CA GLY A 17 1.40 29.14 26.86
C GLY A 17 0.41 28.27 27.65
N ASP A 18 -0.38 27.44 26.95
CA ASP A 18 -1.33 26.51 27.59
C ASP A 18 -0.63 25.50 28.51
N ILE A 19 0.65 25.20 28.26
CA ILE A 19 1.48 24.33 29.10
C ILE A 19 2.06 25.08 30.28
N GLN A 20 2.48 26.32 30.08
CA GLN A 20 2.96 27.19 31.16
C GLN A 20 1.86 27.54 32.15
N ASP A 21 0.61 27.57 31.70
CA ASP A 21 -0.57 27.80 32.52
C ASP A 21 -1.05 26.54 33.27
N LEU A 22 -0.41 25.37 33.07
CA LEU A 22 -0.73 24.17 33.85
C LEU A 22 -0.42 24.39 35.33
N ALA A 23 -1.31 23.90 36.19
CA ALA A 23 -1.11 23.97 37.64
C ALA A 23 0.22 23.30 38.04
N GLY A 24 1.02 24.03 38.81
CA GLY A 24 2.32 23.55 39.31
C GLY A 24 3.42 23.50 38.25
N PHE A 25 3.24 24.13 37.08
CA PHE A 25 4.28 24.17 36.06
C PHE A 25 5.56 24.87 36.56
N GLU A 26 6.70 24.20 36.40
CA GLU A 26 8.03 24.66 36.81
C GLU A 26 9.02 24.55 35.62
N GLU A 27 9.72 25.64 35.31
CA GLU A 27 10.69 25.72 34.21
C GLU A 27 12.09 25.24 34.62
N ASN A 28 12.32 25.05 35.92
CA ASN A 28 13.61 24.73 36.51
C ASN A 28 13.51 23.65 37.60
N LEU A 29 12.86 22.53 37.28
CA LEU A 29 12.64 21.41 38.20
C LEU A 29 13.94 20.66 38.50
N ASP A 30 14.30 20.42 39.76
CA ASP A 30 15.42 19.55 40.12
C ASP A 30 15.00 18.07 40.11
N PRO A 31 15.44 17.26 39.13
CA PRO A 31 15.00 15.87 39.04
C PRO A 31 15.44 14.99 40.22
N SER A 32 16.36 15.45 41.06
CA SER A 32 16.87 14.69 42.22
C SER A 32 15.91 14.71 43.41
N ASP A 33 15.08 15.76 43.49
CA ASP A 33 14.19 16.02 44.63
C ASP A 33 12.76 15.49 44.39
N HIS A 34 12.44 15.08 43.17
CA HIS A 34 11.07 14.69 42.79
C HIS A 34 11.00 13.28 42.21
N LYS A 35 9.82 12.66 42.36
CA LYS A 35 9.46 11.38 41.74
C LYS A 35 8.39 11.58 40.68
N LEU A 36 8.48 10.83 39.59
CA LEU A 36 7.46 10.89 38.54
C LEU A 36 6.19 10.21 39.00
N LYS A 37 5.06 10.88 38.77
CA LYS A 37 3.73 10.31 38.96
C LYS A 37 3.18 9.77 37.64
N GLU A 38 3.17 10.60 36.60
CA GLU A 38 2.57 10.28 35.30
C GLU A 38 3.09 11.16 34.17
N ILE A 39 2.86 10.70 32.93
CA ILE A 39 3.01 11.51 31.72
C ILE A 39 1.63 12.13 31.44
N LEU A 40 1.54 13.45 31.53
CA LEU A 40 0.34 14.21 31.21
C LEU A 40 0.18 14.41 29.70
N GLY A 41 1.28 14.43 28.97
CA GLY A 41 1.24 14.75 27.55
C GLY A 41 2.52 14.46 26.79
N ASN A 42 2.44 14.52 25.47
CA ASN A 42 3.60 14.62 24.60
C ASN A 42 3.49 15.82 23.68
N TYR A 43 4.61 16.28 23.13
CA TYR A 43 4.63 17.36 22.16
C TYR A 43 5.64 17.13 21.07
N THR A 44 5.34 17.68 19.90
CA THR A 44 6.25 17.81 18.77
C THR A 44 6.06 19.17 18.12
N PHE A 45 7.14 19.93 18.00
CA PHE A 45 7.18 21.28 17.46
C PHE A 45 8.27 21.41 16.39
N THR A 46 8.15 22.43 15.55
CA THR A 46 9.23 22.83 14.64
C THR A 46 10.30 23.62 15.39
N GLU A 47 9.87 24.52 16.28
CA GLU A 47 10.76 25.26 17.17
C GLU A 47 11.13 24.44 18.40
N LYS A 48 12.34 24.66 18.92
CA LYS A 48 12.84 23.92 20.07
C LYS A 48 12.42 24.59 21.37
N ILE A 49 11.89 23.79 22.29
CA ILE A 49 11.56 24.19 23.65
C ILE A 49 12.70 23.77 24.57
N ARG A 50 13.10 24.63 25.52
CA ARG A 50 14.10 24.29 26.53
C ARG A 50 13.57 23.22 27.47
N CYS A 51 14.40 22.25 27.83
CA CYS A 51 14.05 21.27 28.86
C CYS A 51 13.82 21.98 30.21
N GLY A 52 12.75 21.62 30.91
CA GLY A 52 12.37 22.19 32.20
C GLY A 52 13.13 21.61 33.39
N LEU A 53 14.08 20.69 33.17
CA LEU A 53 14.98 20.23 34.22
C LEU A 53 16.13 21.22 34.43
N SER A 54 16.40 21.55 35.69
CA SER A 54 17.43 22.50 36.12
C SER A 54 18.85 22.11 35.73
N THR A 55 19.08 20.82 35.48
CA THR A 55 20.37 20.25 35.13
C THR A 55 20.57 20.02 33.63
N CYS A 56 19.53 20.23 32.80
CA CYS A 56 19.55 19.90 31.37
C CYS A 56 19.42 21.17 30.50
N HIS A 57 18.31 21.93 30.58
CA HIS A 57 17.95 23.10 29.75
C HIS A 57 18.16 23.02 28.23
N SER A 58 18.58 21.87 27.72
CA SER A 58 18.94 21.66 26.34
C SER A 58 17.67 21.75 25.48
N PRO A 59 17.65 22.57 24.43
CA PRO A 59 16.47 22.71 23.59
C PRO A 59 16.17 21.42 22.80
N HIS A 60 14.92 20.98 22.81
CA HIS A 60 14.42 19.86 22.01
C HIS A 60 13.08 20.18 21.38
N ASN A 61 12.83 19.58 20.22
CA ASN A 61 11.61 19.79 19.45
C ASN A 61 10.51 18.77 19.78
N LYS A 62 10.83 17.74 20.57
CA LYS A 62 9.89 16.73 21.05
C LYS A 62 10.20 16.30 22.46
N GLY A 63 9.17 15.98 23.22
CA GLY A 63 9.29 15.55 24.60
C GLY A 63 7.92 15.30 25.24
N TYR A 64 7.91 15.27 26.57
CA TYR A 64 6.74 14.96 27.37
C TYR A 64 6.47 16.06 28.37
N ILE A 65 5.21 16.18 28.74
CA ILE A 65 4.76 16.93 29.91
C ILE A 65 4.54 15.89 31.00
N VAL A 66 5.21 16.08 32.12
CA VAL A 66 5.20 15.13 33.23
C VAL A 66 4.74 15.82 34.49
N SER A 67 4.06 15.07 35.37
CA SER A 67 3.79 15.53 36.72
C SER A 67 4.50 14.66 37.74
N THR A 68 4.87 15.27 38.85
CA THR A 68 5.51 14.62 40.00
C THR A 68 4.49 14.27 41.07
N GLU A 69 4.85 13.40 42.02
CA GLU A 69 3.98 13.00 43.12
C GLU A 69 3.58 14.17 44.04
N ASP A 70 4.44 15.18 44.14
CA ASP A 70 4.27 16.39 44.95
C ASP A 70 3.61 17.55 44.18
N GLY A 71 3.10 17.29 42.97
CA GLY A 71 2.19 18.19 42.27
C GLY A 71 2.87 19.21 41.35
N TYR A 72 4.18 19.10 41.11
CA TYR A 72 4.84 19.89 40.09
C TYR A 72 4.63 19.28 38.71
N THR A 73 4.63 20.14 37.70
CA THR A 73 4.56 19.76 36.29
C THR A 73 5.74 20.38 35.56
N THR A 74 6.35 19.65 34.63
CA THR A 74 7.40 20.24 33.79
C THR A 74 7.47 19.55 32.44
N ASN A 75 8.25 20.10 31.52
CA ASN A 75 8.52 19.50 30.23
C ASN A 75 9.91 18.86 30.20
N ILE A 76 9.99 17.63 29.69
CA ILE A 76 11.27 16.91 29.60
C ILE A 76 11.43 16.21 28.25
N GLY A 77 12.65 16.23 27.73
CA GLY A 77 13.01 15.44 26.55
C GLY A 77 13.14 13.95 26.88
N GLN A 78 12.98 13.09 25.86
CA GLN A 78 13.12 11.63 26.00
C GLN A 78 14.44 11.21 26.67
N LEU A 79 15.57 11.82 26.25
CA LEU A 79 16.89 11.49 26.76
C LEU A 79 17.03 11.92 28.23
N CYS A 80 16.71 13.17 28.57
CA CYS A 80 16.79 13.66 29.94
C CYS A 80 15.83 12.86 30.86
N GLY A 81 14.59 12.59 30.44
CA GLY A 81 13.66 11.76 31.22
C GLY A 81 14.19 10.35 31.50
N ALA A 82 14.76 9.67 30.51
CA ALA A 82 15.35 8.35 30.69
C ALA A 82 16.61 8.37 31.55
N SER A 83 17.45 9.42 31.45
CA SER A 83 18.67 9.56 32.24
C SER A 83 18.37 9.82 33.72
N TYR A 84 17.40 10.67 34.04
CA TYR A 84 17.13 11.08 35.42
C TYR A 84 16.12 10.19 36.14
N PHE A 85 15.05 9.79 35.46
CA PHE A 85 13.95 9.00 36.07
C PHE A 85 13.96 7.53 35.62
N GLY A 86 14.88 7.13 34.75
CA GLY A 86 15.20 5.74 34.48
C GLY A 86 14.03 4.90 33.93
N VAL A 87 13.83 3.73 34.55
CA VAL A 87 12.86 2.71 34.09
C VAL A 87 11.42 3.20 34.24
N GLU A 88 11.13 4.02 35.25
CA GLU A 88 9.80 4.55 35.50
C GLU A 88 9.35 5.45 34.35
N PHE A 89 10.17 6.44 33.96
CA PHE A 89 9.89 7.29 32.82
C PHE A 89 9.70 6.48 31.53
N ASN A 90 10.56 5.51 31.26
CA ASN A 90 10.45 4.67 30.07
C ASN A 90 9.15 3.84 30.04
N THR A 91 8.65 3.43 31.21
CA THR A 91 7.40 2.68 31.33
C THR A 91 6.20 3.59 31.12
N LEU A 92 6.19 4.76 31.76
CA LEU A 92 5.10 5.73 31.67
C LEU A 92 5.00 6.35 30.26
N SER A 93 6.12 6.73 29.65
CA SER A 93 6.16 7.27 28.26
C SER A 93 5.62 6.26 27.26
N LYS A 94 6.09 5.01 27.28
CA LYS A 94 5.57 3.94 26.41
C LYS A 94 4.08 3.68 26.60
N ARG A 95 3.59 3.70 27.85
CA ARG A 95 2.16 3.54 28.14
C ARG A 95 1.36 4.70 27.56
N PHE A 96 1.85 5.93 27.72
CA PHE A 96 1.21 7.12 27.19
C PHE A 96 1.18 7.13 25.66
N ASP A 97 2.32 6.89 25.00
CA ASP A 97 2.40 6.85 23.53
C ASP A 97 1.48 5.77 22.96
N ARG A 98 1.41 4.61 23.62
CA ARG A 98 0.47 3.55 23.28
C ARG A 98 -0.98 4.03 23.42
N PHE A 99 -1.34 4.68 24.52
CA PHE A 99 -2.68 5.21 24.74
C PHE A 99 -3.08 6.26 23.68
N VAL A 100 -2.17 7.18 23.34
CA VAL A 100 -2.37 8.15 22.26
C VAL A 100 -2.63 7.43 20.94
N THR A 101 -1.77 6.49 20.58
CA THR A 101 -1.90 5.72 19.34
C THR A 101 -3.20 4.92 19.29
N GLU A 102 -3.62 4.27 20.39
CA GLU A 102 -4.90 3.56 20.46
C GLU A 102 -6.09 4.51 20.25
N SER A 103 -6.06 5.68 20.88
CA SER A 103 -7.11 6.69 20.74
C SER A 103 -7.21 7.21 19.32
N GLU A 104 -6.08 7.58 18.70
CA GLU A 104 -6.03 8.08 17.32
C GLU A 104 -6.45 7.02 16.30
N ASN A 105 -6.03 5.77 16.49
CA ASN A 105 -6.45 4.67 15.63
C ASN A 105 -7.95 4.41 15.78
N ARG A 106 -8.51 4.43 17.00
CA ARG A 106 -9.97 4.32 17.20
C ARG A 106 -10.73 5.47 16.54
N ALA A 107 -10.24 6.70 16.63
CA ALA A 107 -10.84 7.84 15.94
C ALA A 107 -10.82 7.65 14.42
N THR A 108 -9.67 7.25 13.87
CA THR A 108 -9.51 6.93 12.43
C THR A 108 -10.55 5.89 11.97
N LEU A 109 -10.74 4.82 12.76
CA LEU A 109 -11.71 3.76 12.42
C LEU A 109 -13.17 4.21 12.55
N ARG A 110 -13.49 5.10 13.49
CA ARG A 110 -14.85 5.63 13.67
C ARG A 110 -15.24 6.64 12.60
N GLU A 111 -14.29 7.41 12.11
CA GLU A 111 -14.48 8.38 11.03
C GLU A 111 -14.54 7.73 9.64
N PHE A 112 -14.10 6.47 9.54
CA PHE A 112 -14.10 5.73 8.28
C PHE A 112 -15.53 5.35 7.86
N ASP A 113 -15.96 5.88 6.71
CA ASP A 113 -17.26 5.57 6.10
C ASP A 113 -17.22 4.22 5.36
N ILE A 114 -17.40 3.16 6.13
CA ILE A 114 -17.34 1.77 5.63
C ILE A 114 -18.40 1.48 4.57
N ASP A 115 -19.60 2.06 4.70
CA ASP A 115 -20.72 1.82 3.81
C ASP A 115 -20.47 2.45 2.43
N SER A 116 -19.94 3.69 2.42
CA SER A 116 -19.54 4.37 1.19
C SER A 116 -18.48 3.58 0.42
N VAL A 117 -17.43 3.11 1.11
CA VAL A 117 -16.38 2.30 0.46
C VAL A 117 -16.94 0.96 0.00
N GLN A 118 -17.80 0.31 0.79
CA GLN A 118 -18.42 -0.95 0.39
C GLN A 118 -19.30 -0.79 -0.86
N GLN A 119 -20.01 0.34 -1.00
CA GLN A 119 -20.72 0.68 -2.22
C GLN A 119 -19.76 0.85 -3.40
N GLN A 120 -18.69 1.62 -3.25
CA GLN A 120 -17.69 1.81 -4.32
C GLN A 120 -17.09 0.49 -4.79
N VAL A 121 -16.73 -0.41 -3.87
CA VAL A 121 -16.20 -1.74 -4.20
C VAL A 121 -17.25 -2.58 -4.93
N SER A 122 -18.52 -2.50 -4.52
CA SER A 122 -19.62 -3.21 -5.18
C SER A 122 -19.83 -2.71 -6.62
N GLU A 123 -19.76 -1.40 -6.84
CA GLU A 123 -19.84 -0.78 -8.16
C GLU A 123 -18.65 -1.18 -9.04
N LEU A 124 -17.42 -1.15 -8.51
CA LEU A 124 -16.22 -1.59 -9.23
C LEU A 124 -16.33 -3.05 -9.72
N LYS A 125 -16.95 -3.91 -8.92
CA LYS A 125 -17.20 -5.31 -9.26
C LYS A 125 -18.28 -5.48 -10.32
N ALA A 126 -19.41 -4.79 -10.16
CA ALA A 126 -20.64 -5.03 -10.91
C ALA A 126 -20.77 -4.21 -12.20
N GLN A 127 -20.03 -3.11 -12.33
CA GLN A 127 -20.08 -2.27 -13.53
C GLN A 127 -19.76 -3.06 -14.81
N GLU A 128 -20.23 -2.55 -15.95
CA GLU A 128 -19.89 -3.11 -17.25
C GLU A 128 -18.37 -3.15 -17.43
N LYS A 129 -17.85 -4.32 -17.83
CA LYS A 129 -16.41 -4.58 -17.92
C LYS A 129 -15.65 -4.20 -16.61
N GLY A 130 -16.28 -4.43 -15.46
CA GLY A 130 -15.71 -4.23 -14.11
C GLY A 130 -14.85 -5.40 -13.63
N ALA A 131 -14.55 -5.46 -12.33
CA ALA A 131 -13.62 -6.43 -11.75
C ALA A 131 -14.05 -7.89 -11.96
N ASN A 132 -15.34 -8.20 -11.84
CA ASN A 132 -15.85 -9.56 -12.07
C ASN A 132 -15.65 -10.01 -13.52
N TRP A 133 -15.92 -9.11 -14.47
CA TRP A 133 -15.68 -9.35 -15.89
C TRP A 133 -14.19 -9.50 -16.18
N ALA A 134 -13.36 -8.58 -15.67
CA ALA A 134 -11.91 -8.60 -15.88
C ALA A 134 -11.31 -9.91 -15.36
N ASN A 135 -11.64 -10.32 -14.12
CA ASN A 135 -11.18 -11.57 -13.55
C ASN A 135 -11.62 -12.78 -14.38
N SER A 136 -12.90 -12.85 -14.76
CA SER A 136 -13.44 -13.93 -15.59
C SER A 136 -12.71 -14.03 -16.94
N LYS A 137 -12.49 -12.90 -17.61
CA LYS A 137 -11.87 -12.88 -18.94
C LYS A 137 -10.36 -13.03 -18.91
N LEU A 138 -9.66 -12.58 -17.86
CA LEU A 138 -8.21 -12.81 -17.71
C LEU A 138 -7.88 -14.25 -17.28
N SER A 139 -8.80 -14.92 -16.58
CA SER A 139 -8.57 -16.26 -16.02
C SER A 139 -8.03 -17.31 -17.00
N PRO A 140 -8.45 -17.39 -18.29
CA PRO A 140 -7.90 -18.38 -19.22
C PRO A 140 -6.40 -18.21 -19.47
N PHE A 141 -5.89 -16.98 -19.46
CA PHE A 141 -4.47 -16.70 -19.66
C PHE A 141 -3.67 -17.11 -18.43
N LYS A 142 -4.18 -16.79 -17.23
CA LYS A 142 -3.59 -17.17 -15.94
C LYS A 142 -3.59 -18.68 -15.70
N GLN A 143 -4.63 -19.37 -16.19
CA GLN A 143 -4.79 -20.82 -16.07
C GLN A 143 -4.10 -21.61 -17.20
N ASN A 144 -3.31 -20.94 -18.05
CA ASN A 144 -2.59 -21.56 -19.15
C ASN A 144 -3.51 -22.35 -20.12
N LYS A 145 -4.74 -21.85 -20.35
CA LYS A 145 -5.71 -22.47 -21.27
C LYS A 145 -5.23 -22.44 -22.73
N PHE A 146 -4.36 -21.48 -23.06
CA PHE A 146 -3.73 -21.32 -24.37
C PHE A 146 -2.20 -21.44 -24.19
N PRO A 147 -1.64 -22.65 -24.10
CA PRO A 147 -0.25 -22.84 -23.70
C PRO A 147 0.79 -22.06 -24.52
N THR A 148 0.63 -22.01 -25.83
CA THR A 148 1.55 -21.29 -26.73
C THR A 148 1.46 -19.78 -26.49
N ILE A 149 0.24 -19.26 -26.36
CA ILE A 149 -0.03 -17.84 -26.12
C ILE A 149 0.41 -17.42 -24.72
N SER A 150 0.07 -18.21 -23.70
CA SER A 150 0.47 -17.97 -22.32
C SER A 150 1.99 -17.96 -22.17
N LYS A 151 2.73 -18.83 -22.88
CA LYS A 151 4.19 -18.79 -22.90
C LYS A 151 4.73 -17.48 -23.49
N ALA A 152 4.16 -17.02 -24.60
CA ALA A 152 4.55 -15.75 -25.21
C ALA A 152 4.26 -14.56 -24.28
N LEU A 153 3.06 -14.50 -23.69
CA LEU A 153 2.68 -13.48 -22.73
C LEU A 153 3.59 -13.48 -21.48
N SER A 154 3.95 -14.65 -20.95
CA SER A 154 4.89 -14.76 -19.84
C SER A 154 6.27 -14.19 -20.17
N SER A 155 6.76 -14.40 -21.41
CA SER A 155 8.01 -13.79 -21.88
C SER A 155 7.91 -12.26 -21.95
N MET A 156 6.80 -11.76 -22.50
CA MET A 156 6.50 -10.32 -22.60
C MET A 156 6.41 -9.66 -21.21
N ILE A 157 5.75 -10.31 -20.25
CA ILE A 157 5.64 -9.86 -18.85
C ILE A 157 7.03 -9.82 -18.20
N LYS A 158 7.82 -10.89 -18.33
CA LYS A 158 9.16 -10.98 -17.73
C LYS A 158 10.10 -9.91 -18.25
N THR A 159 10.01 -9.58 -19.54
CA THR A 159 10.85 -8.57 -20.20
C THR A 159 10.27 -7.16 -20.12
N ARG A 160 9.06 -6.99 -19.56
CA ARG A 160 8.27 -5.75 -19.60
C ARG A 160 8.15 -5.18 -21.02
N SER A 161 8.10 -6.05 -22.02
CA SER A 161 7.93 -5.70 -23.43
C SER A 161 6.50 -5.98 -23.87
N ASN A 162 5.89 -5.04 -24.57
CA ASN A 162 4.58 -5.22 -25.19
C ASN A 162 4.69 -5.73 -26.64
N GLN A 163 5.90 -6.01 -27.16
CA GLN A 163 6.09 -6.42 -28.55
C GLN A 163 5.88 -7.92 -28.72
N LEU A 164 4.94 -8.28 -29.61
CA LEU A 164 4.77 -9.65 -30.07
C LEU A 164 5.79 -9.94 -31.17
N ILE A 165 6.73 -10.84 -30.87
CA ILE A 165 7.76 -11.29 -31.79
C ILE A 165 7.46 -12.73 -32.20
N ILE A 166 7.52 -13.02 -33.51
CA ILE A 166 7.40 -14.38 -34.03
C ILE A 166 8.65 -14.80 -34.78
N THR A 167 8.91 -16.11 -34.80
CA THR A 167 9.98 -16.72 -35.58
C THR A 167 9.44 -17.12 -36.94
N VAL A 168 9.98 -16.52 -38.00
CA VAL A 168 9.56 -16.78 -39.40
C VAL A 168 10.76 -17.20 -40.24
N LYS A 169 10.50 -18.01 -41.27
CA LYS A 169 11.55 -18.40 -42.23
C LYS A 169 12.12 -17.15 -42.90
N ALA A 170 13.43 -16.99 -42.81
CA ALA A 170 14.15 -15.91 -43.45
C ALA A 170 14.03 -16.03 -44.98
N THR A 171 13.88 -14.88 -45.65
CA THR A 171 13.96 -14.80 -47.10
C THR A 171 15.39 -15.08 -47.57
N VAL A 172 15.55 -15.49 -48.83
CA VAL A 172 16.89 -15.75 -49.41
C VAL A 172 17.79 -14.52 -49.28
N GLN A 173 17.24 -13.33 -49.53
CA GLN A 173 17.95 -12.06 -49.41
C GLN A 173 18.39 -11.75 -47.98
N GLU A 174 17.54 -12.04 -46.97
CA GLU A 174 17.90 -11.85 -45.56
C GLU A 174 19.02 -12.81 -45.13
N VAL A 175 18.97 -14.08 -45.58
CA VAL A 175 20.03 -15.05 -45.31
C VAL A 175 21.35 -14.58 -45.93
N GLU A 176 21.35 -14.21 -47.21
CA GLU A 176 22.55 -13.73 -47.91
C GLU A 176 23.13 -12.46 -47.25
N ALA A 177 22.27 -11.54 -46.79
CA ALA A 177 22.71 -10.34 -46.09
C ALA A 177 23.37 -10.65 -44.73
N ILE A 178 22.82 -11.60 -43.96
CA ILE A 178 23.41 -12.01 -42.67
C ILE A 178 24.73 -12.76 -42.91
N GLU A 179 24.77 -13.68 -43.88
CA GLU A 179 25.98 -14.43 -44.25
C GLU A 179 27.10 -13.47 -44.68
N ALA A 180 26.79 -12.45 -45.48
CA ALA A 180 27.74 -11.43 -45.93
C ALA A 180 28.21 -10.51 -44.79
N ALA A 181 27.31 -10.10 -43.88
CA ALA A 181 27.65 -9.19 -42.78
C ALA A 181 28.48 -9.86 -41.68
N GLN A 182 28.21 -11.15 -41.41
CA GLN A 182 28.86 -11.90 -40.33
C GLN A 182 29.98 -12.83 -40.82
N ASN A 183 30.16 -12.95 -42.14
CA ASN A 183 31.12 -13.84 -42.78
C ASN A 183 30.97 -15.30 -42.31
N VAL A 184 29.73 -15.78 -42.21
CA VAL A 184 29.34 -17.14 -41.81
C VAL A 184 28.41 -17.74 -42.85
N THR A 185 28.34 -19.07 -42.93
CA THR A 185 27.31 -19.78 -43.72
C THR A 185 26.22 -20.28 -42.78
N LEU A 186 24.97 -19.92 -43.07
CA LEU A 186 23.82 -20.26 -42.25
C LEU A 186 23.13 -21.55 -42.76
N GLU A 187 22.71 -22.39 -41.83
CA GLU A 187 21.91 -23.57 -42.14
C GLU A 187 20.51 -23.18 -42.65
N ARG A 188 20.01 -23.87 -43.69
CA ARG A 188 18.74 -23.58 -44.35
C ARG A 188 17.70 -24.69 -44.09
N PRO A 189 16.45 -24.36 -43.72
CA PRO A 189 15.88 -23.02 -43.62
C PRO A 189 16.33 -22.27 -42.36
N HIS A 190 16.85 -21.06 -42.55
CA HIS A 190 17.17 -20.15 -41.45
C HIS A 190 15.90 -19.42 -41.00
N TYR A 191 15.80 -19.12 -39.71
CA TYR A 191 14.66 -18.42 -39.14
C TYR A 191 15.11 -17.15 -38.45
N VAL A 192 14.31 -16.09 -38.59
CA VAL A 192 14.55 -14.78 -37.99
C VAL A 192 13.37 -14.38 -37.11
N GLU A 193 13.66 -13.60 -36.07
CA GLU A 193 12.67 -12.98 -35.21
C GLU A 193 12.12 -11.70 -35.86
N ARG A 194 10.80 -11.55 -35.88
CA ARG A 194 10.14 -10.36 -36.44
C ARG A 194 9.05 -9.84 -35.50
N PRO A 195 9.09 -8.54 -35.12
CA PRO A 195 7.98 -7.92 -34.41
C PRO A 195 6.77 -7.82 -35.34
N VAL A 196 5.61 -8.26 -34.87
CA VAL A 196 4.38 -8.35 -35.69
C VAL A 196 3.19 -7.58 -35.15
N ALA A 197 3.21 -7.22 -33.86
CA ALA A 197 2.21 -6.40 -33.22
C ALA A 197 2.71 -5.89 -31.86
N GLU A 198 2.00 -4.92 -31.29
CA GLU A 198 2.10 -4.54 -29.89
C GLU A 198 0.83 -4.97 -29.15
N ILE A 199 0.99 -5.56 -27.97
CA ILE A 199 -0.10 -6.04 -27.11
C ILE A 199 -0.26 -5.05 -25.96
N ALA A 200 -1.28 -4.21 -26.03
CA ALA A 200 -1.59 -3.22 -25.02
C ALA A 200 -2.27 -3.83 -23.78
N GLY A 201 -2.13 -3.18 -22.62
CA GLY A 201 -2.78 -3.59 -21.38
C GLY A 201 -2.21 -4.86 -20.72
N LEU A 202 -0.99 -5.26 -21.10
CA LEU A 202 -0.30 -6.44 -20.57
C LEU A 202 -0.19 -6.39 -19.03
N GLU A 203 -0.18 -5.19 -18.46
CA GLU A 203 -0.15 -4.92 -17.03
C GLU A 203 -1.31 -5.59 -16.26
N ALA A 204 -2.43 -5.88 -16.93
CA ALA A 204 -3.54 -6.63 -16.34
C ALA A 204 -3.19 -8.07 -15.97
N LEU A 205 -2.11 -8.61 -16.55
CA LEU A 205 -1.62 -9.97 -16.28
C LEU A 205 -0.44 -10.00 -15.32
N TYR A 206 0.03 -8.86 -14.81
CA TYR A 206 1.12 -8.84 -13.84
C TYR A 206 0.67 -9.43 -12.50
N ASP A 207 1.55 -10.17 -11.83
CA ASP A 207 1.25 -10.83 -10.56
C ASP A 207 0.88 -9.80 -9.47
N GLU A 208 1.57 -8.65 -9.45
CA GLU A 208 1.29 -7.53 -8.56
C GLU A 208 -0.06 -6.84 -8.82
N ASN A 209 -0.72 -7.17 -9.93
CA ASN A 209 -1.99 -6.62 -10.40
C ASN A 209 -3.12 -7.68 -10.38
N ASP A 210 -3.03 -8.69 -9.53
CA ASP A 210 -4.12 -9.65 -9.39
C ASP A 210 -5.40 -8.98 -8.86
N ILE A 211 -6.37 -8.78 -9.76
CA ILE A 211 -7.63 -8.11 -9.45
C ILE A 211 -8.47 -8.88 -8.42
N ARG A 212 -8.38 -10.21 -8.37
CA ARG A 212 -9.13 -11.01 -7.40
C ARG A 212 -8.52 -10.81 -6.02
N GLU A 213 -7.20 -10.89 -5.92
CA GLU A 213 -6.50 -10.63 -4.67
C GLU A 213 -6.82 -9.23 -4.14
N LEU A 214 -6.72 -8.22 -4.99
CA LEU A 214 -6.96 -6.83 -4.60
C LEU A 214 -8.43 -6.57 -4.20
N VAL A 215 -9.38 -6.98 -5.02
CA VAL A 215 -10.80 -6.62 -4.80
C VAL A 215 -11.48 -7.54 -3.79
N VAL A 216 -11.23 -8.85 -3.87
CA VAL A 216 -11.93 -9.83 -3.01
C VAL A 216 -11.24 -9.97 -1.66
N ILE A 217 -9.91 -10.06 -1.64
CA ILE A 217 -9.18 -10.29 -0.39
C ILE A 217 -8.86 -8.97 0.30
N GLN A 218 -8.19 -8.04 -0.36
CA GLN A 218 -7.71 -6.82 0.31
C GLN A 218 -8.78 -5.77 0.56
N LEU A 219 -9.83 -5.73 -0.25
CA LEU A 219 -10.94 -4.78 -0.08
C LEU A 219 -12.16 -5.46 0.55
N GLU A 220 -12.85 -6.35 -0.16
CA GLU A 220 -14.14 -6.92 0.29
C GLU A 220 -14.04 -7.72 1.59
N SER A 221 -13.07 -8.64 1.71
CA SER A 221 -12.91 -9.43 2.94
C SER A 221 -12.55 -8.55 4.14
N ASN A 222 -11.67 -7.57 3.95
CA ASN A 222 -11.27 -6.64 5.00
C ASN A 222 -12.41 -5.69 5.42
N LEU A 223 -13.20 -5.18 4.48
CA LEU A 223 -14.40 -4.40 4.78
C LEU A 223 -15.38 -5.23 5.62
N ASN A 224 -15.67 -6.46 5.23
CA ASN A 224 -16.57 -7.32 6.01
C ASN A 224 -16.02 -7.61 7.41
N GLN A 225 -14.73 -7.93 7.54
CA GLN A 225 -14.10 -8.15 8.84
C GLN A 225 -14.13 -6.92 9.74
N LEU A 226 -13.88 -5.73 9.20
CA LEU A 226 -13.90 -4.49 9.97
C LEU A 226 -15.34 -4.10 10.36
N ARG A 227 -16.31 -4.29 9.47
CA ARG A 227 -17.74 -4.02 9.75
C ARG A 227 -18.25 -4.86 10.91
N ASP A 228 -17.85 -6.13 10.95
CA ASP A 228 -18.33 -7.07 11.95
C ASP A 228 -17.54 -6.95 13.28
N ALA A 229 -16.50 -6.11 13.33
CA ALA A 229 -15.68 -5.89 14.52
C ALA A 229 -16.22 -4.79 15.43
N ASP A 230 -16.21 -5.03 16.75
CA ASP A 230 -16.45 -3.96 17.73
C ASP A 230 -15.17 -3.14 17.94
N ILE A 231 -15.13 -1.94 17.36
CA ILE A 231 -14.01 -1.00 17.45
C ILE A 231 -13.60 -0.74 18.90
N ASN A 232 -14.51 -0.81 19.88
CA ASN A 232 -14.20 -0.56 21.28
C ASN A 232 -13.44 -1.72 21.95
N GLN A 233 -13.59 -2.94 21.43
CA GLN A 233 -12.95 -4.13 21.99
C GLN A 233 -11.70 -4.59 21.23
N LEU A 234 -11.34 -3.90 20.14
CA LEU A 234 -10.11 -4.19 19.41
C LEU A 234 -8.85 -4.04 20.28
N SER A 235 -7.93 -4.98 20.09
CA SER A 235 -6.59 -4.94 20.69
C SER A 235 -5.73 -3.84 20.06
N TYR A 236 -4.61 -3.47 20.71
CA TYR A 236 -3.64 -2.52 20.15
C TYR A 236 -3.20 -2.91 18.72
N GLN A 237 -2.87 -4.19 18.53
CA GLN A 237 -2.36 -4.70 17.27
C GLN A 237 -3.44 -4.66 16.18
N ASP A 238 -4.68 -4.96 16.53
CA ASP A 238 -5.80 -4.89 15.58
C ASP A 238 -6.15 -3.45 15.22
N LEU A 239 -6.12 -2.52 16.18
CA LEU A 239 -6.29 -1.10 15.91
C LEU A 239 -5.24 -0.58 14.95
N GLU A 240 -3.97 -0.92 15.18
CA GLU A 240 -2.87 -0.51 14.29
C GLU A 240 -3.02 -1.12 12.90
N LYS A 241 -3.33 -2.42 12.80
CA LYS A 241 -3.61 -3.12 11.55
C LYS A 241 -4.73 -2.44 10.77
N TRP A 242 -5.89 -2.23 11.39
CA TRP A 242 -7.06 -1.69 10.71
C TRP A 242 -6.90 -0.22 10.37
N ALA A 243 -6.33 0.60 11.27
CA ALA A 243 -6.11 2.01 10.98
C ALA A 243 -5.10 2.20 9.84
N LYS A 244 -4.06 1.35 9.78
CA LYS A 244 -3.15 1.32 8.62
C LYS A 244 -3.90 0.96 7.34
N TRP A 245 -4.68 -0.12 7.34
CA TRP A 245 -5.41 -0.55 6.16
C TRP A 245 -6.42 0.51 5.69
N VAL A 246 -7.18 1.15 6.60
CA VAL A 246 -8.10 2.25 6.29
C VAL A 246 -7.39 3.39 5.55
N ARG A 247 -6.18 3.77 5.98
CA ARG A 247 -5.38 4.80 5.30
C ARG A 247 -4.91 4.38 3.90
N GLU A 248 -4.89 3.09 3.59
CA GLU A 248 -4.48 2.55 2.30
C GLU A 248 -5.67 2.32 1.35
N VAL A 249 -6.93 2.30 1.84
CA VAL A 249 -8.13 1.96 1.06
C VAL A 249 -8.23 2.75 -0.25
N ASP A 250 -8.09 4.08 -0.22
CA ASP A 250 -8.21 4.92 -1.43
C ASP A 250 -7.18 4.53 -2.51
N SER A 251 -5.96 4.18 -2.08
CA SER A 251 -4.91 3.73 -2.97
C SER A 251 -5.22 2.35 -3.57
N LEU A 252 -5.82 1.45 -2.78
CA LEU A 252 -6.25 0.13 -3.23
C LEU A 252 -7.40 0.23 -4.24
N VAL A 253 -8.39 1.08 -3.98
CA VAL A 253 -9.51 1.38 -4.89
C VAL A 253 -9.00 1.98 -6.21
N SER A 254 -8.08 2.93 -6.12
CA SER A 254 -7.43 3.55 -7.30
C SER A 254 -6.65 2.51 -8.12
N LYS A 255 -5.89 1.64 -7.44
CA LYS A 255 -5.15 0.55 -8.10
C LYS A 255 -6.10 -0.44 -8.77
N ALA A 256 -7.21 -0.82 -8.13
CA ALA A 256 -8.21 -1.72 -8.70
C ALA A 256 -8.83 -1.12 -9.97
N THR A 257 -9.15 0.17 -9.92
CA THR A 257 -9.66 0.93 -11.08
C THR A 257 -8.65 0.89 -12.24
N GLN A 258 -7.37 1.13 -11.96
CA GLN A 258 -6.33 1.10 -12.98
C GLN A 258 -6.16 -0.29 -13.62
N ILE A 259 -6.21 -1.36 -12.82
CA ILE A 259 -6.13 -2.74 -13.32
C ILE A 259 -7.31 -3.08 -14.21
N ILE A 260 -8.52 -2.61 -13.87
CA ILE A 260 -9.71 -2.77 -14.71
C ILE A 260 -9.50 -2.05 -16.05
N LEU A 261 -8.89 -0.86 -16.07
CA LEU A 261 -8.57 -0.16 -17.31
C LEU A 261 -7.57 -0.95 -18.17
N PHE A 262 -6.51 -1.49 -17.59
CA PHE A 262 -5.58 -2.37 -18.30
C PHE A 262 -6.30 -3.59 -18.87
N ALA A 263 -7.19 -4.21 -18.09
CA ALA A 263 -7.96 -5.36 -18.55
C ALA A 263 -8.89 -5.00 -19.72
N ARG A 264 -9.54 -3.82 -19.69
CA ARG A 264 -10.39 -3.32 -20.77
C ARG A 264 -9.62 -3.11 -22.07
N VAL A 265 -8.39 -2.61 -21.99
CA VAL A 265 -7.49 -2.44 -23.14
C VAL A 265 -7.00 -3.79 -23.65
N PHE A 266 -6.55 -4.66 -22.75
CA PHE A 266 -6.01 -5.97 -23.08
C PHE A 266 -7.03 -6.87 -23.74
N LEU A 267 -8.23 -6.96 -23.17
CA LEU A 267 -9.31 -7.88 -23.55
C LEU A 267 -10.18 -7.35 -24.70
N THR A 268 -9.55 -6.82 -25.74
CA THR A 268 -10.23 -6.51 -26.99
C THR A 268 -9.87 -7.52 -28.05
N ARG A 269 -10.82 -7.77 -28.96
CA ARG A 269 -10.58 -8.68 -30.09
C ARG A 269 -9.42 -8.20 -30.95
N GLU A 270 -9.32 -6.90 -31.18
CA GLU A 270 -8.26 -6.31 -32.03
C GLU A 270 -6.88 -6.47 -31.40
N ASN A 271 -6.76 -6.23 -30.09
CA ASN A 271 -5.51 -6.36 -29.37
C ASN A 271 -5.02 -7.81 -29.26
N LEU A 272 -5.94 -8.78 -29.16
CA LEU A 272 -5.59 -10.19 -28.98
C LEU A 272 -5.46 -10.98 -30.28
N LYS A 273 -6.10 -10.55 -31.38
CA LYS A 273 -6.04 -11.24 -32.68
C LYS A 273 -4.62 -11.50 -33.20
N PRO A 274 -3.62 -10.60 -33.02
CA PRO A 274 -2.25 -10.88 -33.47
C PRO A 274 -1.63 -12.14 -32.86
N LEU A 275 -2.09 -12.56 -31.67
CA LEU A 275 -1.58 -13.77 -31.00
C LEU A 275 -1.90 -15.06 -31.77
N ASP A 276 -2.88 -15.06 -32.68
CA ASP A 276 -3.14 -16.18 -33.62
C ASP A 276 -1.90 -16.53 -34.46
N ARG A 277 -0.98 -15.58 -34.66
CA ARG A 277 0.24 -15.78 -35.45
C ARG A 277 1.30 -16.64 -34.76
N LEU A 278 1.18 -16.86 -33.45
CA LEU A 278 2.11 -17.72 -32.70
C LEU A 278 1.97 -19.20 -33.11
N GLY A 279 0.86 -19.56 -33.75
CA GLY A 279 0.52 -20.95 -34.04
C GLY A 279 0.18 -21.71 -32.75
N GLY A 280 0.04 -23.03 -32.88
CA GLY A 280 -0.35 -23.91 -31.80
C GLY A 280 -1.03 -25.15 -32.34
N SER A 281 -1.58 -25.97 -31.46
CA SER A 281 -2.45 -27.06 -31.91
C SER A 281 -3.71 -26.49 -32.59
N TYR A 282 -4.33 -27.28 -33.47
CA TYR A 282 -5.62 -26.92 -34.07
C TYR A 282 -6.67 -26.61 -32.99
N ASP A 283 -6.70 -27.42 -31.94
CA ASP A 283 -7.64 -27.28 -30.82
C ASP A 283 -7.41 -25.98 -30.04
N GLU A 284 -6.15 -25.63 -29.75
CA GLU A 284 -5.80 -24.36 -29.09
C GLU A 284 -6.21 -23.17 -29.95
N SER A 285 -5.88 -23.19 -31.24
CA SER A 285 -6.19 -22.11 -32.17
C SER A 285 -7.70 -21.89 -32.31
N SER A 286 -8.46 -22.99 -32.41
CA SER A 286 -9.93 -22.97 -32.46
C SER A 286 -10.54 -22.45 -31.16
N ALA A 287 -10.02 -22.90 -30.01
CA ALA A 287 -10.47 -22.45 -28.69
C ALA A 287 -10.18 -20.96 -28.46
N PHE A 288 -9.00 -20.49 -28.84
CA PHE A 288 -8.61 -19.08 -28.72
C PHE A 288 -9.42 -18.18 -29.66
N THR A 289 -9.60 -18.58 -30.92
CA THR A 289 -10.47 -17.88 -31.89
C THR A 289 -11.90 -17.76 -31.35
N SER A 290 -12.42 -18.83 -30.76
CA SER A 290 -13.75 -18.84 -30.15
C SER A 290 -13.83 -17.91 -28.93
N TYR A 291 -12.77 -17.85 -28.13
CA TYR A 291 -12.67 -16.97 -26.98
C TYR A 291 -12.65 -15.48 -27.40
N ILE A 292 -11.80 -15.07 -28.35
CA ILE A 292 -11.71 -13.66 -28.76
C ILE A 292 -13.00 -13.17 -29.46
N LYS A 293 -13.79 -14.05 -30.08
CA LYS A 293 -15.11 -13.71 -30.64
C LYS A 293 -16.14 -13.33 -29.58
N GLN A 294 -15.94 -13.78 -28.33
CA GLN A 294 -16.82 -13.44 -27.20
C GLN A 294 -16.46 -12.10 -26.56
N LEU A 295 -15.31 -11.52 -26.92
CA LEU A 295 -14.90 -10.18 -26.49
C LEU A 295 -15.55 -9.17 -27.44
N LYS A 296 -16.70 -8.63 -27.02
CA LYS A 296 -17.38 -7.51 -27.68
C LYS A 296 -16.80 -6.19 -27.22
#